data_AF-A0A1R2D446-F1
#
_entry.id   AF-A0A1R2D446-F1
#
_cell.length_a   1.000
_cell.length_b   1.000
_cell.length_c   1.000
_cell.angle_alpha   90.00
_cell.angle_beta   90.00
_cell.angle_gamma   90.00
#
_symmetry.space_group_name_H-M   'P 1'
#
loop_
_entity.id
_entity.type
_entity.pdbx_description
1 polymer ?
#
loop_
_entity_poly.entity_id
_entity_poly.type
_entity_poly.pdbx_seq_one_letter_code
_entity_poly.pdbx_strand_id
1 'polypeptide(L)'
;MSETLFERIGGTPTITALINSLYIKIESNPITQGAFLGKNIEEIKNYQVKFWSMALGSATPYEGRSMKDAHQQIAVTEEQFNTVVSMLSETMREMNIPEDVYKIAVTHAEMFRSDIVSHKLLDCALEKLGGREKLTKIFEKLYARLTSNPQTGPQFNGKDLSKIIKGHINYWSSFLSTASYTGTPIVEVHQGLRINAEQFNVFLELLGESLKEENVSEEIYCNIMAHMEAYKAEIIE
;
A
#
# COMPACT_ATOMS: atom_id res chain seq x y z
N MET A 1 22.68 32.56 8.31
CA MET A 1 21.98 31.26 8.22
C MET A 1 21.05 31.34 7.02
N SER A 2 20.96 30.30 6.21
CA SER A 2 19.96 30.21 5.14
C SER A 2 18.56 30.06 5.75
N GLU A 3 17.57 30.72 5.16
CA GLU A 3 16.16 30.58 5.54
C GLU A 3 15.72 29.11 5.46
N THR A 4 15.02 28.64 6.49
CA THR A 4 14.48 27.27 6.57
C THR A 4 13.28 27.09 5.63
N LEU A 5 12.94 25.86 5.27
CA LEU A 5 11.72 25.60 4.48
C LEU A 5 10.47 26.07 5.22
N PHE A 6 10.46 25.92 6.55
CA PHE A 6 9.43 26.42 7.44
C PHE A 6 9.21 27.93 7.28
N GLU A 7 10.26 28.73 7.31
CA GLU A 7 10.18 30.18 7.10
C GLU A 7 9.73 30.51 5.67
N ARG A 8 10.29 29.83 4.67
CA ARG A 8 9.96 30.04 3.24
C ARG A 8 8.49 29.81 2.90
N ILE A 9 7.80 28.90 3.59
CA ILE A 9 6.37 28.66 3.36
C ILE A 9 5.45 29.61 4.15
N GLY A 10 6.00 30.46 5.03
CA GLY A 10 5.22 31.33 5.89
C GLY A 10 4.92 30.76 7.28
N GLY A 11 5.65 29.71 7.69
CA GLY A 11 5.64 29.15 9.04
C GLY A 11 4.33 28.48 9.45
N THR A 12 4.08 28.45 10.76
CA THR A 12 2.93 27.77 11.37
C THR A 12 1.58 28.18 10.77
N PRO A 13 1.29 29.46 10.45
CA PRO A 13 0.01 29.83 9.84
C PRO A 13 -0.28 29.11 8.52
N THR A 14 0.72 29.01 7.62
CA THR A 14 0.55 28.32 6.34
C THR A 14 0.39 26.81 6.55
N ILE A 15 1.17 26.22 7.46
CA ILE A 15 1.04 24.79 7.78
C ILE A 15 -0.35 24.49 8.36
N THR A 16 -0.85 25.31 9.28
CA THR A 16 -2.19 25.16 9.84
C THR A 16 -3.26 25.24 8.74
N ALA A 17 -3.15 26.18 7.80
CA ALA A 17 -4.08 26.27 6.67
C ALA A 17 -3.99 25.03 5.77
N LEU A 18 -2.79 24.54 5.48
CA LEU A 18 -2.55 23.32 4.71
C LEU A 18 -3.20 22.10 5.36
N ILE A 19 -2.99 21.89 6.66
CA ILE A 19 -3.59 20.77 7.39
C ILE A 19 -5.10 20.89 7.45
N ASN A 20 -5.65 22.09 7.68
CA ASN A 20 -7.10 22.30 7.63
C ASN A 20 -7.70 21.90 6.27
N SER A 21 -7.09 22.36 5.18
CA SER A 21 -7.55 22.06 3.82
C SER A 21 -7.41 20.57 3.47
N LEU A 22 -6.32 19.93 3.90
CA LEU A 22 -6.12 18.50 3.72
C LEU A 22 -7.21 17.68 4.41
N TYR A 23 -7.57 18.04 5.65
CA TYR A 23 -8.57 17.28 6.41
C TYR A 23 -9.98 17.38 5.83
N ILE A 24 -10.34 18.51 5.21
CA ILE A 24 -11.59 18.62 4.43
C ILE A 24 -11.66 17.53 3.35
N LYS A 25 -10.54 17.27 2.66
CA LYS A 25 -10.46 16.21 1.62
C LYS A 25 -10.47 14.81 2.22
N ILE A 26 -9.72 14.57 3.30
CA ILE A 26 -9.65 13.28 3.98
C ILE A 26 -11.01 12.85 4.53
N GLU A 27 -11.74 13.78 5.15
CA GLU A 27 -13.05 13.52 5.76
C GLU A 27 -14.16 13.33 4.72
N SER A 28 -13.99 13.84 3.50
CA SER A 28 -14.97 13.70 2.42
C SER A 28 -14.67 12.55 1.45
N ASN A 29 -13.53 11.88 1.59
CA ASN A 29 -13.14 10.80 0.69
C ASN A 29 -13.51 9.41 1.25
N PRO A 30 -14.26 8.58 0.48
CA PRO A 30 -14.68 7.25 0.92
C PRO A 30 -13.55 6.29 1.32
N ILE A 31 -12.37 6.40 0.70
CA ILE A 31 -11.21 5.53 0.94
C ILE A 31 -10.61 5.83 2.31
N THR A 32 -10.54 7.10 2.71
CA THR A 32 -9.81 7.56 3.90
C THR A 32 -10.70 7.79 5.12
N GLN A 33 -11.95 8.24 4.93
CA GLN A 33 -12.83 8.70 6.03
C GLN A 33 -13.02 7.63 7.14
N GLY A 34 -13.08 6.34 6.76
CA GLY A 34 -13.31 5.25 7.70
C GLY A 34 -12.22 5.13 8.77
N ALA A 35 -10.97 5.44 8.42
CA ALA A 35 -9.84 5.37 9.35
C ALA A 35 -9.91 6.42 10.48
N PHE A 36 -10.78 7.42 10.36
CA PHE A 36 -10.89 8.55 11.28
C PHE A 36 -12.18 8.54 12.13
N LEU A 37 -13.06 7.56 11.93
CA LEU A 37 -14.30 7.43 12.70
C LEU A 37 -14.03 7.32 14.21
N GLY A 38 -14.72 8.15 14.99
CA GLY A 38 -14.61 8.18 16.45
C GLY A 38 -13.30 8.80 16.99
N LYS A 39 -12.45 9.37 16.13
CA LYS A 39 -11.22 10.07 16.55
C LYS A 39 -11.47 11.56 16.76
N ASN A 40 -10.67 12.17 17.63
CA ASN A 40 -10.64 13.62 17.78
C ASN A 40 -9.81 14.25 16.66
N ILE A 41 -10.48 14.67 15.57
CA ILE A 41 -9.84 15.23 14.38
C ILE A 41 -9.03 16.49 14.70
N GLU A 42 -9.54 17.35 15.57
CA GLU A 42 -8.86 18.59 15.93
C GLU A 42 -7.55 18.33 16.67
N GLU A 43 -7.52 17.32 17.54
CA GLU A 43 -6.29 16.87 18.19
C GLU A 43 -5.28 16.32 17.16
N ILE A 44 -5.73 15.51 16.19
CA ILE A 44 -4.84 14.97 15.16
C ILE A 44 -4.25 16.09 14.30
N LYS A 45 -5.06 17.06 13.89
CA LYS A 45 -4.61 18.25 13.14
C LYS A 45 -3.53 19.01 13.90
N ASN A 46 -3.72 19.22 15.20
CA ASN A 46 -2.72 19.88 16.06
C ASN A 46 -1.39 19.11 16.08
N TYR A 47 -1.41 17.77 16.15
CA TYR A 47 -0.19 16.97 16.03
C TYR A 47 0.44 17.06 14.64
N GLN A 48 -0.34 17.05 13.56
CA GLN A 48 0.20 17.19 12.21
C GLN A 48 0.85 18.56 11.97
N VAL A 49 0.27 19.65 12.48
CA VAL A 49 0.88 20.98 12.39
C VAL A 49 2.24 21.01 13.07
N LYS A 50 2.35 20.44 14.28
CA LYS A 50 3.63 20.35 15.00
C LYS A 50 4.64 19.48 14.25
N PHE A 51 4.21 18.33 13.75
CA PHE A 51 5.06 17.41 12.99
C PHE A 51 5.63 18.08 11.74
N TRP A 52 4.78 18.68 10.90
CA TRP A 52 5.22 19.36 9.68
C TRP A 52 6.04 20.61 9.94
N SER A 53 5.75 21.34 11.02
CA SER A 53 6.58 22.47 11.43
C SER A 53 8.02 22.03 11.71
N MET A 54 8.18 20.95 12.50
CA MET A 54 9.49 20.36 12.80
C MET A 54 10.16 19.80 11.52
N ALA A 55 9.42 19.03 10.71
CA ALA A 55 9.93 18.41 9.49
C ALA A 55 10.48 19.43 8.47
N LEU A 56 9.89 20.64 8.43
CA LEU A 56 10.33 21.72 7.54
C LEU A 56 11.40 22.63 8.17
N GLY A 57 11.86 22.33 9.38
CA GLY A 57 13.00 22.99 10.02
C GLY A 57 12.66 24.04 11.08
N SER A 58 11.46 24.01 11.67
CA SER A 58 11.17 24.80 12.87
C SER A 58 12.09 24.39 14.03
N ALA A 59 12.45 25.35 14.89
CA ALA A 59 13.22 25.09 16.11
C ALA A 59 12.41 24.32 17.19
N THR A 60 11.08 24.27 17.05
CA THR A 60 10.22 23.55 17.98
C THR A 60 10.23 22.06 17.68
N PRO A 61 10.63 21.18 18.62
CA PRO A 61 10.62 19.74 18.40
C PRO A 61 9.20 19.17 18.35
N TYR A 62 9.06 18.02 17.69
CA TYR A 62 7.83 17.25 17.72
C TYR A 62 7.80 16.34 18.95
N GLU A 63 6.80 16.55 19.82
CA GLU A 63 6.63 15.80 21.09
C GLU A 63 5.50 14.76 21.02
N GLY A 64 4.96 14.50 19.83
CA GLY A 64 3.92 13.49 19.65
C GLY A 64 4.47 12.07 19.56
N ARG A 65 3.56 11.11 19.39
CA ARG A 65 3.92 9.71 19.13
C ARG A 65 4.72 9.56 17.84
N SER A 66 5.60 8.57 17.79
CA SER A 66 6.26 8.19 16.53
C SER A 66 5.21 7.86 15.46
N MET A 67 5.56 7.99 14.16
CA MET A 67 4.63 7.63 13.08
C MET A 67 4.16 6.19 13.20
N LYS A 68 5.06 5.27 13.55
CA LYS A 68 4.75 3.87 13.84
C LYS A 68 3.73 3.72 14.96
N ASP A 69 3.97 4.34 16.11
CA ASP A 69 3.07 4.21 17.28
C ASP A 69 1.72 4.88 17.08
N ALA A 70 1.68 5.97 16.29
CA ALA A 70 0.46 6.67 15.95
C ALA A 70 -0.44 5.83 15.01
N HIS A 71 0.15 5.07 14.08
CA HIS A 71 -0.58 4.37 13.02
C HIS A 71 -0.72 2.85 13.23
N GLN A 72 0.01 2.24 14.17
CA GLN A 72 0.04 0.78 14.38
C GLN A 72 -1.33 0.11 14.66
N GLN A 73 -2.34 0.86 15.10
CA GLN A 73 -3.69 0.33 15.38
C GLN A 73 -4.73 0.73 14.33
N ILE A 74 -4.34 1.41 13.26
CA ILE A 74 -5.26 2.00 12.27
C ILE A 74 -5.42 1.11 11.04
N ALA A 75 -4.56 0.09 10.87
CA ALA A 75 -4.58 -0.83 9.72
C ALA A 75 -4.57 -0.08 8.36
N VAL A 76 -3.72 0.95 8.25
CA VAL A 76 -3.64 1.79 7.04
C VAL A 76 -3.17 0.94 5.85
N THR A 77 -3.95 0.94 4.78
CA THR A 77 -3.63 0.24 3.53
C THR A 77 -2.71 1.09 2.63
N GLU A 78 -2.06 0.45 1.65
CA GLU A 78 -1.30 1.16 0.60
C GLU A 78 -2.17 2.18 -0.14
N GLU A 79 -3.40 1.80 -0.47
CA GLU A 79 -4.36 2.67 -1.16
C GLU A 79 -4.70 3.91 -0.32
N GLN A 80 -4.94 3.73 0.98
CA GLN A 80 -5.21 4.84 1.90
C GLN A 80 -4.01 5.77 2.02
N PHE A 81 -2.81 5.22 2.17
CA PHE A 81 -1.58 6.02 2.24
C PHE A 81 -1.36 6.83 0.96
N ASN A 82 -1.42 6.17 -0.20
CA ASN A 82 -1.28 6.82 -1.52
C ASN A 82 -2.31 7.92 -1.72
N THR A 83 -3.56 7.68 -1.31
CA THR A 83 -4.65 8.65 -1.40
C THR A 83 -4.35 9.90 -0.56
N VAL A 84 -3.89 9.73 0.68
CA VAL A 84 -3.53 10.86 1.55
C VAL A 84 -2.32 11.64 0.99
N VAL A 85 -1.30 10.96 0.47
CA VAL A 85 -0.13 11.61 -0.14
C VAL A 85 -0.52 12.40 -1.40
N SER A 86 -1.41 11.86 -2.24
CA SER A 86 -1.94 12.58 -3.41
C SER A 86 -2.70 13.84 -2.98
N MET A 87 -3.59 13.73 -1.99
CA MET A 87 -4.32 14.88 -1.46
C MET A 87 -3.40 15.94 -0.87
N LEU A 88 -2.33 15.53 -0.17
CA LEU A 88 -1.32 16.45 0.36
C LEU A 88 -0.67 17.25 -0.78
N SER A 89 -0.21 16.56 -1.82
CA SER A 89 0.38 17.18 -3.02
C SER A 89 -0.60 18.14 -3.71
N GLU A 90 -1.84 17.72 -3.93
CA GLU A 90 -2.89 18.56 -4.54
C GLU A 90 -3.17 19.81 -3.71
N THR A 91 -3.32 19.65 -2.38
CA THR A 91 -3.61 20.77 -1.48
C THR A 91 -2.47 21.79 -1.45
N MET A 92 -1.21 21.33 -1.47
CA MET A 92 -0.07 22.24 -1.56
C MET A 92 -0.06 23.03 -2.88
N ARG A 93 -0.43 22.40 -4.00
CA ARG A 93 -0.55 23.07 -5.31
C ARG A 93 -1.67 24.10 -5.31
N GLU A 94 -2.85 23.77 -4.78
CA GLU A 94 -3.98 24.69 -4.66
C GLU A 94 -3.66 25.93 -3.82
N MET A 95 -2.79 25.76 -2.81
CA MET A 95 -2.31 26.84 -1.95
C MET A 95 -1.13 27.63 -2.56
N ASN A 96 -0.71 27.31 -3.78
CA ASN A 96 0.45 27.91 -4.44
C ASN A 96 1.77 27.78 -3.64
N ILE A 97 1.93 26.68 -2.89
CA ILE A 97 3.20 26.39 -2.21
C ILE A 97 4.26 26.07 -3.29
N PRO A 98 5.49 26.65 -3.19
CA PRO A 98 6.53 26.45 -4.19
C PRO A 98 6.85 24.99 -4.47
N GLU A 99 7.18 24.70 -5.73
CA GLU A 99 7.32 23.34 -6.22
C GLU A 99 8.43 22.55 -5.54
N ASP A 100 9.55 23.20 -5.28
CA ASP A 100 10.67 22.60 -4.58
C ASP A 100 10.30 22.24 -3.13
N VAL A 101 9.46 23.04 -2.47
CA VAL A 101 9.05 22.78 -1.10
C VAL A 101 8.01 21.66 -1.01
N TYR A 102 7.00 21.64 -1.88
CA TYR A 102 6.01 20.57 -1.85
C TYR A 102 6.66 19.21 -2.18
N LYS A 103 7.63 19.16 -3.11
CA LYS A 103 8.35 17.91 -3.44
C LYS A 103 9.08 17.37 -2.22
N ILE A 104 9.76 18.23 -1.46
CA ILE A 104 10.44 17.83 -0.23
C ILE A 104 9.43 17.29 0.79
N ALA A 105 8.29 17.96 0.96
CA ALA A 105 7.27 17.50 1.90
C ALA A 105 6.70 16.14 1.50
N VAL A 106 6.39 15.91 0.22
CA VAL A 106 5.93 14.61 -0.29
C VAL A 106 6.99 13.54 -0.08
N THR A 107 8.26 13.80 -0.42
CA THR A 107 9.36 12.87 -0.14
C THR A 107 9.47 12.55 1.34
N HIS A 108 9.30 13.55 2.22
CA HIS A 108 9.34 13.33 3.65
C HIS A 108 8.18 12.47 4.16
N ALA A 109 6.96 12.65 3.62
CA ALA A 109 5.83 11.77 3.93
C ALA A 109 6.12 10.32 3.50
N GLU A 110 6.65 10.13 2.29
CA GLU A 110 7.01 8.82 1.74
C GLU A 110 8.03 8.06 2.61
N MET A 111 8.95 8.76 3.27
CA MET A 111 9.93 8.12 4.17
C MET A 111 9.28 7.39 5.35
N PHE A 112 8.05 7.75 5.73
CA PHE A 112 7.31 7.09 6.82
C PHE A 112 6.35 6.00 6.33
N ARG A 113 6.34 5.68 5.03
CA ARG A 113 5.43 4.68 4.46
C ARG A 113 5.48 3.35 5.22
N SER A 114 6.66 2.81 5.46
CA SER A 114 6.84 1.53 6.17
C SER A 114 6.43 1.57 7.65
N ASP A 115 6.41 2.75 8.27
CA ASP A 115 5.96 2.95 9.64
C ASP A 115 4.43 3.13 9.72
N ILE A 116 3.80 3.60 8.63
CA ILE A 116 2.38 3.95 8.59
C ILE A 116 1.53 2.83 7.98
N VAL A 117 1.95 2.31 6.82
CA VAL A 117 1.29 1.20 6.15
C VAL A 117 1.43 -0.05 7.02
N SER A 118 0.29 -0.68 7.31
CA SER A 118 0.26 -1.73 8.31
C SER A 118 0.81 -3.05 7.76
N HIS A 119 2.10 -3.28 7.99
CA HIS A 119 2.73 -4.59 7.76
C HIS A 119 2.56 -5.56 8.94
N LYS A 120 2.13 -5.08 10.13
CA LYS A 120 1.86 -5.95 11.31
C LYS A 120 0.73 -6.95 11.05
N LEU A 121 -0.16 -6.62 10.12
CA LEU A 121 -1.15 -7.54 9.58
C LEU A 121 -0.49 -8.64 8.76
N LEU A 122 0.56 -8.35 7.98
CA LEU A 122 1.39 -9.35 7.28
C LEU A 122 2.15 -10.25 8.26
N ASP A 123 2.68 -9.74 9.38
CA ASP A 123 3.41 -10.57 10.37
C ASP A 123 2.61 -11.80 10.85
N CYS A 124 1.28 -11.68 10.91
CA CYS A 124 0.35 -12.75 11.26
C CYS A 124 -0.67 -13.06 10.14
N ALA A 125 -0.50 -12.52 8.93
CA ALA A 125 -1.48 -12.66 7.85
C ALA A 125 -1.58 -14.11 7.41
N LEU A 126 -0.45 -14.81 7.33
CA LEU A 126 -0.45 -16.23 7.02
C LEU A 126 -1.24 -17.02 8.06
N GLU A 127 -1.09 -16.73 9.35
CA GLU A 127 -1.86 -17.40 10.41
C GLU A 127 -3.35 -17.07 10.32
N LYS A 128 -3.71 -15.79 10.20
CA LYS A 128 -5.09 -15.31 10.03
C LYS A 128 -5.78 -15.87 8.80
N LEU A 129 -5.02 -16.07 7.72
CA LEU A 129 -5.49 -16.70 6.50
C LEU A 129 -5.85 -18.18 6.73
N GLY A 130 -5.26 -18.86 7.71
CA GLY A 130 -5.38 -20.31 7.92
C GLY A 130 -4.14 -21.09 7.48
N GLY A 131 -2.99 -20.42 7.42
CA GLY A 131 -1.69 -21.00 7.16
C GLY A 131 -1.44 -21.41 5.71
N ARG A 132 -0.36 -22.17 5.52
CA ARG A 132 0.04 -22.69 4.20
C ARG A 132 -1.00 -23.63 3.60
N GLU A 133 -1.81 -24.29 4.43
CA GLU A 133 -2.91 -25.14 3.97
C GLU A 133 -3.96 -24.32 3.21
N LYS A 134 -4.36 -23.16 3.77
CA LYS A 134 -5.31 -22.27 3.08
C LYS A 134 -4.72 -21.72 1.79
N LEU A 135 -3.46 -21.27 1.81
CA LEU A 135 -2.77 -20.85 0.58
C LEU A 135 -2.77 -21.93 -0.48
N THR A 136 -2.54 -23.19 -0.08
CA THR A 136 -2.55 -24.33 -1.01
C THR A 136 -3.91 -24.45 -1.69
N LYS A 137 -5.02 -24.42 -0.94
CA LYS A 137 -6.38 -24.49 -1.49
C LYS A 137 -6.68 -23.33 -2.45
N ILE A 138 -6.28 -22.10 -2.08
CA ILE A 138 -6.43 -20.91 -2.92
C ILE A 138 -5.69 -21.10 -4.26
N PHE A 139 -4.43 -21.51 -4.23
CA PHE A 139 -3.64 -21.68 -5.45
C PHE A 139 -4.07 -22.88 -6.28
N GLU A 140 -4.48 -24.00 -5.69
CA GLU A 140 -5.05 -25.12 -6.44
C GLU A 140 -6.30 -24.70 -7.22
N LYS A 141 -7.21 -23.96 -6.56
CA LYS A 141 -8.40 -23.39 -7.20
C LYS A 141 -8.05 -22.39 -8.31
N LEU A 142 -7.11 -21.48 -8.05
CA LEU A 142 -6.64 -20.52 -9.05
C LEU A 142 -6.06 -21.21 -10.28
N TYR A 143 -5.18 -22.21 -10.09
CA TYR A 143 -4.56 -22.90 -11.21
C TYR A 143 -5.55 -23.78 -11.98
N ALA A 144 -6.55 -24.35 -11.33
CA ALA A 144 -7.66 -25.02 -12.03
C ALA A 144 -8.43 -24.05 -12.95
N ARG A 145 -8.69 -22.82 -12.48
CA ARG A 145 -9.32 -21.75 -13.28
C ARG A 145 -8.43 -21.29 -14.42
N LEU A 146 -7.16 -20.96 -14.14
CA LEU A 146 -6.21 -20.47 -15.14
C LEU A 146 -6.01 -21.47 -16.27
N THR A 147 -5.85 -22.75 -15.95
CA THR A 147 -5.61 -23.80 -16.96
C THR A 147 -6.85 -24.11 -17.81
N SER A 148 -8.04 -23.85 -17.29
CA SER A 148 -9.32 -24.06 -17.98
C SER A 148 -9.79 -22.80 -18.75
N ASN A 149 -9.19 -21.64 -18.50
CA ASN A 149 -9.55 -20.38 -19.15
C ASN A 149 -8.84 -20.25 -20.52
N PRO A 150 -9.56 -19.94 -21.62
CA PRO A 150 -8.97 -19.88 -22.96
C PRO A 150 -7.85 -18.85 -23.15
N GLN A 151 -7.85 -17.75 -22.37
CA GLN A 151 -6.88 -16.66 -22.52
C GLN A 151 -5.59 -16.91 -21.72
N THR A 152 -5.67 -17.68 -20.63
CA THR A 152 -4.53 -17.91 -19.71
C THR A 152 -4.04 -19.36 -19.73
N GLY A 153 -4.88 -20.32 -20.14
CA GLY A 153 -4.54 -21.74 -20.20
C GLY A 153 -3.35 -22.09 -21.09
N PRO A 154 -3.22 -21.53 -22.31
CA PRO A 154 -2.11 -21.87 -23.22
C PRO A 154 -0.71 -21.68 -22.63
N GLN A 155 -0.52 -20.73 -21.70
CA GLN A 155 0.76 -20.43 -21.04
C GLN A 155 1.26 -21.58 -20.15
N PHE A 156 0.36 -22.47 -19.73
CA PHE A 156 0.66 -23.58 -18.81
C PHE A 156 0.81 -24.93 -19.51
N ASN A 157 0.69 -24.99 -20.84
CA ASN A 157 0.81 -26.23 -21.61
C ASN A 157 2.19 -26.87 -21.42
N GLY A 158 2.20 -28.12 -20.95
CA GLY A 158 3.44 -28.89 -20.70
C GLY A 158 4.26 -28.40 -19.50
N LYS A 159 3.72 -27.51 -18.67
CA LYS A 159 4.38 -27.03 -17.44
C LYS A 159 4.05 -27.93 -16.25
N ASP A 160 4.99 -28.03 -15.32
CA ASP A 160 4.78 -28.70 -14.04
C ASP A 160 4.01 -27.76 -13.09
N LEU A 161 2.68 -27.92 -13.06
CA LEU A 161 1.80 -27.13 -12.21
C LEU A 161 2.10 -27.32 -10.71
N SER A 162 2.51 -28.53 -10.30
CA SER A 162 2.84 -28.80 -8.89
C SER A 162 4.05 -27.96 -8.45
N LYS A 163 5.08 -27.90 -9.30
CA LYS A 163 6.26 -27.05 -9.05
C LYS A 163 5.89 -25.57 -9.02
N ILE A 164 5.03 -25.11 -9.93
CA ILE A 164 4.58 -23.71 -9.97
C ILE A 164 3.78 -23.35 -8.71
N ILE A 165 2.78 -24.16 -8.35
CA ILE A 165 1.94 -23.97 -7.16
C ILE A 165 2.83 -23.93 -5.91
N LYS A 166 3.78 -24.86 -5.78
CA LYS A 166 4.73 -24.87 -4.66
C LYS A 166 5.59 -23.60 -4.60
N GLY A 167 6.03 -23.08 -5.75
CA GLY A 167 6.73 -21.81 -5.86
C GLY A 167 5.90 -20.64 -5.33
N HIS A 168 4.64 -20.55 -5.76
CA HIS A 168 3.71 -19.53 -5.27
C HIS A 168 3.44 -19.64 -3.78
N ILE A 169 3.19 -20.85 -3.26
CA ILE A 169 3.00 -21.05 -1.82
C ILE A 169 4.23 -20.56 -1.04
N ASN A 170 5.45 -20.84 -1.51
CA ASN A 170 6.67 -20.36 -0.86
C ASN A 170 6.79 -18.83 -0.89
N TYR A 171 6.56 -18.22 -2.05
CA TYR A 171 6.55 -16.77 -2.20
C TYR A 171 5.53 -16.11 -1.27
N TRP A 172 4.28 -16.54 -1.33
CA TRP A 172 3.19 -15.97 -0.54
C TRP A 172 3.29 -16.28 0.94
N SER A 173 3.86 -17.43 1.34
CA SER A 173 4.19 -17.67 2.74
C SER A 173 5.19 -16.65 3.26
N SER A 174 6.17 -16.26 2.43
CA SER A 174 7.19 -15.27 2.81
C SER A 174 6.59 -13.87 2.83
N PHE A 175 5.80 -13.51 1.82
CA PHE A 175 5.12 -12.23 1.73
C PHE A 175 4.14 -11.99 2.89
N LEU A 176 3.32 -12.99 3.22
CA LEU A 176 2.32 -12.93 4.30
C LEU A 176 2.89 -13.29 5.68
N SER A 177 4.21 -13.19 5.85
CA SER A 177 4.87 -13.40 7.13
C SER A 177 6.10 -12.49 7.25
N THR A 178 6.87 -12.65 8.32
CA THR A 178 8.15 -11.94 8.51
C THR A 178 9.32 -12.63 7.80
N ALA A 179 9.11 -13.73 7.09
CA ALA A 179 10.18 -14.51 6.49
C ALA A 179 10.70 -13.87 5.19
N SER A 180 12.02 -13.83 5.02
CA SER A 180 12.62 -13.39 3.76
C SER A 180 12.40 -14.41 2.65
N TYR A 181 11.93 -13.96 1.50
CA TYR A 181 11.84 -14.79 0.30
C TYR A 181 13.23 -15.04 -0.31
N THR A 182 13.55 -16.30 -0.57
CA THR A 182 14.86 -16.72 -1.12
C THR A 182 14.75 -17.37 -2.50
N GLY A 183 13.59 -17.28 -3.15
CA GLY A 183 13.37 -17.85 -4.48
C GLY A 183 13.74 -16.88 -5.60
N THR A 184 13.52 -17.31 -6.83
CA THR A 184 13.72 -16.49 -8.03
C THR A 184 12.75 -15.29 -8.01
N PRO A 185 13.22 -14.07 -8.33
CA PRO A 185 12.37 -12.88 -8.45
C PRO A 185 11.20 -13.11 -9.39
N ILE A 186 10.04 -12.51 -9.07
CA ILE A 186 8.81 -12.66 -9.86
C ILE A 186 9.01 -12.23 -11.31
N VAL A 187 9.70 -11.12 -11.55
CA VAL A 187 9.94 -10.61 -12.91
C VAL A 187 10.76 -11.61 -13.73
N GLU A 188 11.78 -12.21 -13.13
CA GLU A 188 12.65 -13.18 -13.80
C GLU A 188 11.90 -14.47 -14.14
N VAL A 189 11.00 -14.96 -13.28
CA VAL A 189 10.21 -16.16 -13.60
C VAL A 189 9.14 -15.93 -14.66
N HIS A 190 8.73 -14.67 -14.90
CA HIS A 190 7.75 -14.31 -15.93
C HIS A 190 8.38 -13.78 -17.22
N GLN A 191 9.70 -13.59 -17.23
CA GLN A 191 10.43 -13.07 -18.39
C GLN A 191 10.23 -13.98 -19.62
N GLY A 192 9.86 -13.36 -20.74
CA GLY A 192 9.67 -14.05 -22.01
C GLY A 192 8.40 -14.90 -22.10
N LEU A 193 7.51 -14.85 -21.09
CA LEU A 193 6.18 -15.44 -21.17
C LEU A 193 5.21 -14.60 -22.03
N ARG A 194 5.59 -13.36 -22.37
CA ARG A 194 4.81 -12.44 -23.22
C ARG A 194 3.37 -12.26 -22.73
N ILE A 195 3.22 -12.04 -21.43
CA ILE A 195 1.92 -11.84 -20.79
C ILE A 195 1.45 -10.43 -21.14
N ASN A 196 0.30 -10.31 -21.77
CA ASN A 196 -0.26 -9.00 -22.08
C ASN A 196 -1.20 -8.49 -20.97
N ALA A 197 -1.61 -7.22 -21.06
CA ALA A 197 -2.46 -6.58 -20.06
C ALA A 197 -3.84 -7.26 -19.87
N GLU A 198 -4.43 -7.79 -20.94
CA GLU A 198 -5.72 -8.48 -20.87
C GLU A 198 -5.58 -9.79 -20.10
N GLN A 199 -4.55 -10.59 -20.40
CA GLN A 199 -4.26 -11.83 -19.70
C GLN A 199 -3.94 -11.59 -18.22
N PHE A 200 -3.22 -10.50 -17.91
CA PHE A 200 -2.94 -10.12 -16.53
C PHE A 200 -4.22 -9.75 -15.78
N ASN A 201 -5.12 -8.99 -16.40
CA ASN A 201 -6.40 -8.62 -15.78
C ASN A 201 -7.29 -9.85 -15.55
N VAL A 202 -7.35 -10.78 -16.50
CA VAL A 202 -8.05 -12.07 -16.33
C VAL A 202 -7.44 -12.87 -15.17
N PHE A 203 -6.11 -12.89 -15.04
CA PHE A 203 -5.46 -13.52 -13.89
C PHE A 203 -5.92 -12.91 -12.56
N LEU A 204 -5.98 -11.58 -12.46
CA LEU A 204 -6.44 -10.90 -11.23
C LEU A 204 -7.90 -11.23 -10.90
N GLU A 205 -8.76 -11.28 -11.92
CA GLU A 205 -10.16 -11.67 -11.74
C GLU A 205 -10.28 -13.09 -11.16
N LEU A 206 -9.58 -14.07 -11.76
CA LEU A 206 -9.59 -15.46 -11.31
C LEU A 206 -8.94 -15.66 -9.93
N LEU A 207 -7.91 -14.86 -9.60
CA LEU A 207 -7.34 -14.80 -8.26
C LEU A 207 -8.37 -14.28 -7.26
N GLY A 208 -9.04 -13.17 -7.59
CA GLY A 208 -10.08 -12.57 -6.75
C GLY A 208 -11.21 -13.55 -6.46
N GLU A 209 -11.69 -14.28 -7.48
CA GLU A 209 -12.67 -15.36 -7.29
C GLU A 209 -12.19 -16.45 -6.32
N SER A 210 -10.94 -16.89 -6.49
CA SER A 210 -10.37 -17.97 -5.68
C SER A 210 -10.20 -17.56 -4.21
N LEU A 211 -9.83 -16.31 -3.96
CA LEU A 211 -9.76 -15.73 -2.60
C LEU A 211 -11.15 -15.62 -1.96
N LYS A 212 -12.14 -15.14 -2.70
CA LYS A 212 -13.52 -15.01 -2.21
C LYS A 212 -14.13 -16.36 -1.87
N GLU A 213 -13.92 -17.37 -2.71
CA GLU A 213 -14.44 -18.72 -2.48
C GLU A 213 -13.84 -19.36 -1.21
N GLU A 214 -12.59 -19.05 -0.88
CA GLU A 214 -11.94 -19.49 0.35
C GLU A 214 -12.29 -18.64 1.58
N ASN A 215 -13.23 -17.68 1.45
CA ASN A 215 -13.66 -16.78 2.53
C ASN A 215 -12.49 -16.01 3.16
N VAL A 216 -11.55 -15.55 2.33
CA VAL A 216 -10.47 -14.68 2.79
C VAL A 216 -11.06 -13.35 3.25
N SER A 217 -10.65 -12.87 4.42
CA SER A 217 -11.11 -11.58 4.95
C SER A 217 -10.79 -10.44 3.98
N GLU A 218 -11.69 -9.46 3.86
CA GLU A 218 -11.53 -8.29 2.97
C GLU A 218 -10.17 -7.59 3.14
N GLU A 219 -9.67 -7.48 4.37
CA GLU A 219 -8.36 -6.91 4.66
C GLU A 219 -7.21 -7.65 3.96
N ILE A 220 -7.13 -8.97 4.12
CA ILE A 220 -6.12 -9.82 3.47
C ILE A 220 -6.33 -9.85 1.96
N TYR A 221 -7.58 -9.89 1.51
CA TYR A 221 -7.94 -9.83 0.09
C TYR A 221 -7.36 -8.56 -0.56
N CYS A 222 -7.63 -7.38 0.00
CA CYS A 222 -7.14 -6.11 -0.54
C CYS A 222 -5.61 -6.06 -0.58
N ASN A 223 -4.93 -6.56 0.46
CA ASN A 223 -3.46 -6.60 0.48
C ASN A 223 -2.89 -7.51 -0.62
N ILE A 224 -3.46 -8.69 -0.83
CA ILE A 224 -3.05 -9.62 -1.88
C ILE A 224 -3.27 -8.98 -3.26
N MET A 225 -4.45 -8.38 -3.49
CA MET A 225 -4.79 -7.78 -4.79
C MET A 225 -3.92 -6.56 -5.11
N ALA A 226 -3.71 -5.66 -4.14
CA ALA A 226 -2.85 -4.48 -4.31
C ALA A 226 -1.40 -4.87 -4.63
N HIS A 227 -0.88 -5.88 -3.93
CA HIS A 227 0.46 -6.43 -4.19
C HIS A 227 0.60 -6.99 -5.60
N MET A 228 -0.43 -7.66 -6.12
CA MET A 228 -0.42 -8.17 -7.49
C MET A 228 -0.51 -7.06 -8.53
N GLU A 229 -1.36 -6.04 -8.32
CA GLU A 229 -1.46 -4.90 -9.24
C GLU A 229 -0.13 -4.14 -9.34
N ALA A 230 0.65 -4.07 -8.26
CA ALA A 230 1.95 -3.39 -8.26
C ALA A 230 2.96 -4.00 -9.25
N TYR A 231 2.91 -5.32 -9.48
CA TYR A 231 3.81 -6.00 -10.44
C TYR A 231 3.35 -5.91 -11.89
N LYS A 232 2.15 -5.38 -12.15
CA LYS A 232 1.55 -5.34 -13.49
C LYS A 232 2.49 -4.70 -14.52
N ALA A 233 3.10 -3.58 -14.18
CA ALA A 233 4.02 -2.86 -15.07
C ALA A 233 5.35 -3.59 -15.30
N GLU A 234 5.72 -4.52 -14.42
CA GLU A 234 6.97 -5.29 -14.50
C GLU A 234 6.80 -6.65 -15.20
N ILE A 235 5.59 -7.19 -15.23
CA ILE A 235 5.27 -8.50 -15.81
C ILE A 235 4.74 -8.39 -17.23
N ILE A 236 4.00 -7.32 -17.55
CA ILE A 236 3.42 -7.16 -18.88
C ILE A 236 4.52 -6.86 -19.91
N GLU A 237 4.50 -7.61 -21.00
CA GLU A 237 5.39 -7.46 -22.17
C GLU A 237 4.60 -7.13 -23.45
#